data_AF-A0A941MJ43-F1
#
_entry.id   AF-A0A941MJ43-F1
#
_cell.length_a   1.000
_cell.length_b   1.000
_cell.length_c   1.000
_cell.angle_alpha   90.00
_cell.angle_beta   90.00
_cell.angle_gamma   90.00
#
_symmetry.space_group_name_H-M   'P 1'
#
loop_
_entity.id
_entity.type
_entity.pdbx_description
1 polymer ?
#
loop_
_entity_poly.entity_id
_entity_poly.type
_entity_poly.pdbx_seq_one_letter_code
_entity_poly.pdbx_strand_id
1 'polypeptide(L)'
;MSKPIRLSFIAFVLYSPFAFAEPLPKSAKEAGARYAQALGAAETCDGLRVGKMAEALKNEFSGNDLKAFNAQAADVYASWQKVKNCSRPLDPNPCRIMIQLSCQSAVSEIGPEGSAIPHLLEIGGH
;
A
#
# COMPACT_ATOMS: atom_id res chain seq x y z
N MET A 1 53.64 23.73 36.98
CA MET A 1 52.84 22.48 36.98
C MET A 1 51.36 22.84 36.97
N SER A 2 50.67 22.66 35.84
CA SER A 2 49.20 22.53 35.74
C SER A 2 48.88 21.92 34.37
N LYS A 3 48.13 20.80 34.36
CA LYS A 3 47.84 19.94 33.20
C LYS A 3 46.79 20.57 32.26
N PRO A 4 46.83 20.31 30.94
CA PRO A 4 45.73 20.65 30.05
C PRO A 4 44.61 19.60 30.10
N ILE A 5 43.36 20.06 30.28
CA ILE A 5 42.15 19.26 30.14
C ILE A 5 41.88 19.09 28.64
N ARG A 6 41.93 17.85 28.15
CA ARG A 6 41.45 17.47 26.82
C ARG A 6 39.93 17.40 26.84
N LEU A 7 39.26 18.36 26.19
CA LEU A 7 37.86 18.22 25.79
C LEU A 7 37.83 17.54 24.42
N SER A 8 37.67 16.22 24.43
CA SER A 8 37.27 15.45 23.25
C SER A 8 35.88 15.92 22.82
N PHE A 9 35.82 16.69 21.74
CA PHE A 9 34.59 16.86 20.96
C PHE A 9 34.30 15.53 20.27
N ILE A 10 33.46 14.70 20.88
CA ILE A 10 32.81 13.59 20.20
C ILE A 10 31.83 14.21 19.21
N ALA A 11 32.24 14.28 17.95
CA ALA A 11 31.33 14.58 16.85
C ALA A 11 30.30 13.46 16.78
N PHE A 12 29.10 13.74 17.27
CA PHE A 12 27.94 12.86 17.13
C PHE A 12 27.64 12.79 15.62
N VAL A 13 28.02 11.67 15.02
CA VAL A 13 27.67 11.33 13.63
C VAL A 13 26.15 11.30 13.57
N LEU A 14 25.56 12.26 12.85
CA LEU A 14 24.15 12.25 12.47
C LEU A 14 23.95 11.07 11.51
N TYR A 15 23.68 9.90 12.09
CA TYR A 15 23.15 8.75 11.39
C TYR A 15 21.70 9.11 11.01
N SER A 16 21.48 9.62 9.80
CA SER A 16 20.17 9.56 9.15
C SER A 16 20.04 8.14 8.62
N PRO A 17 19.28 7.23 9.26
CA PRO A 17 18.99 5.97 8.63
C PRO A 17 17.93 6.28 7.57
N PHE A 18 18.33 6.23 6.30
CA PHE A 18 17.46 5.95 5.17
C PHE A 18 15.97 6.28 5.38
N ALA A 19 15.61 7.55 5.23
CA ALA A 19 14.28 7.87 4.75
C ALA A 19 14.25 7.42 3.29
N PHE A 20 13.98 6.13 3.04
CA PHE A 20 13.46 5.73 1.74
C PHE A 20 12.17 6.53 1.58
N ALA A 21 12.20 7.53 0.70
CA ALA A 21 10.98 8.19 0.28
C ALA A 21 10.15 7.10 -0.41
N GLU A 22 9.21 6.51 0.33
CA GLU A 22 8.28 5.53 -0.23
C GLU A 22 7.62 6.19 -1.45
N PRO A 23 7.55 5.51 -2.60
CA PRO A 23 6.99 6.11 -3.80
C PRO A 23 5.54 6.53 -3.51
N LEU A 24 5.31 7.84 -3.45
CA LEU A 24 3.99 8.40 -3.22
C LEU A 24 3.16 8.35 -4.52
N PRO A 25 1.82 8.27 -4.40
CA PRO A 25 0.96 8.38 -5.57
C PRO A 25 1.17 9.73 -6.27
N LYS A 26 1.24 9.74 -7.60
CA LYS A 26 1.52 10.97 -8.37
C LYS A 26 0.30 11.88 -8.52
N SER A 27 -0.89 11.43 -8.08
CA SER A 27 -2.14 12.21 -8.10
C SER A 27 -3.17 11.64 -7.11
N ALA A 28 -4.17 12.45 -6.75
CA ALA A 28 -5.30 12.01 -5.93
C ALA A 28 -6.08 10.84 -6.56
N LYS A 29 -6.17 10.83 -7.90
CA LYS A 29 -6.78 9.73 -8.66
C LYS A 29 -5.98 8.44 -8.48
N GLU A 30 -4.67 8.48 -8.68
CA GLU A 30 -3.80 7.32 -8.46
C GLU A 30 -3.86 6.83 -7.01
N ALA A 31 -3.82 7.74 -6.04
CA ALA A 31 -3.94 7.41 -4.63
C ALA A 31 -5.26 6.68 -4.32
N GLY A 32 -6.38 7.17 -4.86
CA GLY A 32 -7.69 6.55 -4.73
C GLY A 32 -7.73 5.14 -5.33
N ALA A 33 -7.14 4.97 -6.52
CA ALA A 33 -7.04 3.65 -7.17
C ALA A 33 -6.23 2.65 -6.32
N ARG A 34 -5.08 3.08 -5.79
CA ARG A 34 -4.18 2.24 -4.99
C ARG A 34 -4.76 1.89 -3.63
N TYR A 35 -5.44 2.85 -2.98
CA TYR A 35 -6.22 2.62 -1.77
C TYR A 35 -7.30 1.54 -1.99
N ALA A 36 -8.09 1.69 -3.05
CA ALA A 36 -9.15 0.72 -3.37
C ALA A 36 -8.60 -0.65 -3.80
N GLN A 37 -7.42 -0.69 -4.44
CA GLN A 37 -6.71 -1.94 -4.74
C GLN A 37 -6.31 -2.67 -3.46
N ALA A 38 -5.76 -1.96 -2.46
CA ALA A 38 -5.43 -2.52 -1.16
C ALA A 38 -6.68 -3.05 -0.44
N LEU A 39 -7.75 -2.25 -0.38
CA LEU A 39 -9.01 -2.64 0.27
C LEU A 39 -9.64 -3.87 -0.41
N GLY A 40 -9.74 -3.85 -1.74
CA GLY A 40 -10.30 -4.96 -2.52
C GLY A 40 -9.49 -6.25 -2.38
N ALA A 41 -8.15 -6.15 -2.41
CA ALA A 41 -7.28 -7.29 -2.20
C ALA A 41 -7.41 -7.87 -0.79
N ALA A 42 -7.45 -7.04 0.26
CA ALA A 42 -7.64 -7.50 1.64
C ALA A 42 -8.98 -8.24 1.85
N GLU A 43 -10.02 -7.90 1.11
CA GLU A 43 -11.32 -8.58 1.19
C GLU A 43 -11.44 -9.84 0.33
N THR A 44 -10.54 -10.04 -0.64
CA THR A 44 -10.63 -11.08 -1.67
C THR A 44 -9.54 -12.13 -1.53
N CYS A 45 -8.36 -11.73 -1.07
CA CYS A 45 -7.15 -12.55 -1.04
C CYS A 45 -6.87 -13.02 0.39
N ASP A 46 -6.74 -14.33 0.56
CA ASP A 46 -6.47 -14.92 1.87
C ASP A 46 -5.14 -14.43 2.46
N GLY A 47 -5.16 -14.10 3.76
CA GLY A 47 -3.97 -13.71 4.52
C GLY A 47 -3.46 -12.31 4.22
N LEU A 48 -4.21 -11.45 3.52
CA LEU A 48 -3.85 -10.06 3.26
C LEU A 48 -4.71 -9.09 4.08
N ARG A 49 -4.13 -7.95 4.46
CA ARG A 49 -4.81 -6.86 5.15
C ARG A 49 -4.37 -5.50 4.61
N VAL A 50 -5.23 -4.49 4.78
CA VAL A 50 -4.88 -3.11 4.46
C VAL A 50 -3.70 -2.66 5.34
N GLY A 51 -2.69 -2.07 4.72
CA GLY A 51 -1.53 -1.51 5.41
C GLY A 51 -1.80 -0.12 5.97
N LYS A 52 -1.03 0.29 6.98
CA LYS A 52 -1.17 1.63 7.59
C LYS A 52 -0.97 2.77 6.59
N MET A 53 -0.10 2.57 5.60
CA MET A 53 0.13 3.56 4.55
C MET A 53 -1.14 3.79 3.72
N ALA A 54 -1.90 2.73 3.41
CA ALA A 54 -3.18 2.88 2.72
C ALA A 54 -4.23 3.61 3.56
N GLU A 55 -4.28 3.39 4.88
CA GLU A 55 -5.16 4.14 5.77
C GLU A 55 -4.82 5.64 5.82
N ALA A 56 -3.52 5.97 5.72
CA ALA A 56 -3.05 7.34 5.72
C ALA A 56 -3.35 8.10 4.41
N LEU A 57 -3.36 7.42 3.26
CA LEU A 57 -3.52 8.04 1.92
C LEU A 57 -4.71 8.99 1.81
N LYS A 58 -5.86 8.63 2.40
CA LYS A 58 -7.07 9.47 2.30
C LYS A 58 -6.90 10.82 3.00
N ASN A 59 -6.11 10.86 4.08
CA ASN A 59 -5.92 12.05 4.90
C ASN A 59 -5.02 13.10 4.23
N GLU A 60 -4.35 12.75 3.14
CA GLU A 60 -3.48 13.65 2.37
C GLU A 60 -4.26 14.57 1.43
N PHE A 61 -5.54 14.27 1.15
CA PHE A 61 -6.33 14.99 0.16
C PHE A 61 -7.51 15.74 0.79
N SER A 62 -7.85 16.90 0.22
CA SER A 62 -9.00 17.70 0.63
C SER A 62 -9.71 18.33 -0.59
N GLY A 63 -10.91 18.87 -0.40
CA GLY A 63 -11.66 19.57 -1.45
C GLY A 63 -11.85 18.75 -2.73
N ASN A 64 -11.48 19.32 -3.87
CA ASN A 64 -11.62 18.68 -5.19
C ASN A 64 -10.75 17.44 -5.34
N ASP A 65 -9.57 17.41 -4.72
CA ASP A 65 -8.67 16.26 -4.79
C ASP A 65 -9.23 15.10 -3.98
N LEU A 66 -9.81 15.36 -2.81
CA LEU A 66 -10.53 14.32 -2.04
C LEU A 66 -11.73 13.76 -2.82
N LYS A 67 -12.43 14.61 -3.58
CA LYS A 67 -13.51 14.16 -4.46
C LYS A 67 -12.96 13.24 -5.57
N ALA A 68 -11.85 13.60 -6.21
CA ALA A 68 -11.20 12.79 -7.24
C ALA A 68 -10.67 11.47 -6.69
N PHE A 69 -10.06 11.49 -5.50
CA PHE A 69 -9.65 10.30 -4.76
C PHE A 69 -10.83 9.35 -4.53
N ASN A 70 -11.91 9.86 -3.92
CA ASN A 70 -13.07 9.03 -3.56
C ASN A 70 -13.77 8.45 -4.80
N ALA A 71 -13.88 9.23 -5.88
CA ALA A 71 -14.46 8.77 -7.13
C ALA A 71 -13.65 7.61 -7.71
N GLN A 72 -12.34 7.76 -7.83
CA GLN A 72 -11.49 6.70 -8.37
C GLN A 72 -11.45 5.47 -7.47
N ALA A 73 -11.44 5.67 -6.14
CA ALA A 73 -11.49 4.58 -5.19
C ALA A 73 -12.79 3.76 -5.35
N ALA A 74 -13.94 4.42 -5.51
CA ALA A 74 -15.21 3.74 -5.73
C ALA A 74 -15.20 2.90 -7.02
N ASP A 75 -14.67 3.44 -8.12
CA ASP A 75 -14.61 2.75 -9.42
C ASP A 75 -13.73 1.48 -9.37
N VAL A 76 -12.55 1.59 -8.74
CA VAL A 76 -11.63 0.44 -8.61
C VAL A 76 -12.18 -0.58 -7.63
N TYR A 77 -12.76 -0.15 -6.52
CA TYR A 77 -13.35 -1.05 -5.53
C TYR A 77 -14.53 -1.82 -6.12
N ALA A 78 -15.38 -1.17 -6.93
CA ALA A 78 -16.45 -1.85 -7.66
C ALA A 78 -15.94 -2.96 -8.59
N SER A 79 -14.73 -2.80 -9.13
CA SER A 79 -14.08 -3.84 -9.95
C SER A 79 -13.61 -5.02 -9.09
N TRP A 80 -13.04 -4.75 -7.91
CA TRP A 80 -12.69 -5.80 -6.94
C TRP A 80 -13.90 -6.56 -6.42
N GLN A 81 -15.05 -5.89 -6.21
CA GLN A 81 -16.28 -6.58 -5.86
C GLN A 81 -16.73 -7.59 -6.93
N LYS A 82 -16.44 -7.35 -8.21
CA LYS A 82 -16.70 -8.34 -9.28
C LYS A 82 -15.77 -9.55 -9.18
N VAL A 83 -14.50 -9.33 -8.83
CA VAL A 83 -13.53 -10.41 -8.60
C VAL A 83 -13.95 -11.26 -7.41
N LYS A 84 -14.23 -10.63 -6.27
CA LYS A 84 -14.68 -11.26 -5.02
C LYS A 84 -15.94 -12.11 -5.22
N ASN A 85 -16.92 -11.59 -5.96
CA ASN A 85 -18.19 -12.26 -6.21
C ASN A 85 -18.16 -13.20 -7.43
N CYS A 86 -16.99 -13.42 -8.05
CA CYS A 86 -16.85 -14.36 -9.14
C CYS A 86 -16.99 -15.79 -8.60
N SER A 87 -18.20 -16.35 -8.64
CA SER A 87 -18.48 -17.73 -8.25
C SER A 87 -18.97 -18.54 -9.45
N ARG A 88 -18.17 -19.54 -9.85
CA ARG A 88 -18.55 -20.58 -10.82
C ARG A 88 -18.11 -21.94 -10.27
N PRO A 89 -19.03 -22.85 -9.89
CA PRO A 89 -18.68 -24.04 -9.12
C PRO A 89 -18.06 -25.18 -9.93
N LEU A 90 -17.96 -25.05 -11.26
CA LEU A 90 -17.49 -26.11 -12.15
C LEU A 90 -16.10 -25.81 -12.69
N ASP A 91 -15.26 -26.85 -12.76
CA ASP A 91 -13.94 -26.76 -13.37
C ASP A 91 -13.99 -26.95 -14.90
N PRO A 92 -13.13 -26.24 -15.66
CA PRO A 92 -12.16 -25.24 -15.21
C PRO A 92 -12.87 -23.98 -14.67
N ASN A 93 -12.47 -23.52 -13.48
CA ASN A 93 -13.07 -22.36 -12.83
C ASN A 93 -12.29 -21.08 -13.17
N PRO A 94 -12.73 -20.28 -14.18
CA PRO A 94 -12.05 -19.05 -14.56
C PRO A 94 -12.04 -18.00 -13.44
N CYS A 95 -12.99 -18.07 -12.50
CA CYS A 95 -13.01 -17.16 -11.36
C CYS A 95 -11.85 -17.41 -10.40
N ARG A 96 -11.49 -18.68 -10.15
CA ARG A 96 -10.32 -19.02 -9.32
C ARG A 96 -9.03 -18.47 -9.93
N ILE A 97 -8.85 -18.63 -11.24
CA ILE A 97 -7.69 -18.10 -11.97
C ILE A 97 -7.67 -16.57 -11.87
N MET A 98 -8.81 -15.92 -12.09
CA MET A 98 -8.92 -14.46 -11.99
C MET A 98 -8.54 -13.97 -10.59
N ILE A 99 -9.11 -14.55 -9.54
CA ILE A 99 -8.80 -14.19 -8.14
C ILE A 99 -7.30 -14.36 -7.88
N GLN A 100 -6.72 -15.49 -8.26
CA GLN A 100 -5.29 -15.75 -8.06
C GLN A 100 -4.41 -14.71 -8.75
N LEU A 101 -4.68 -14.40 -10.02
CA LEU A 101 -3.90 -13.40 -10.78
C LEU A 101 -4.08 -11.99 -10.21
N SER A 102 -5.30 -11.62 -9.81
CA SER A 102 -5.58 -10.34 -9.17
C SER A 102 -4.83 -10.19 -7.85
N CYS A 103 -4.81 -11.24 -7.02
CA CYS A 103 -4.07 -11.24 -5.75
C CYS A 103 -2.56 -11.17 -5.97
N GLN A 104 -2.01 -11.92 -6.93
CA GLN A 104 -0.59 -11.87 -7.28
C GLN A 104 -0.16 -10.49 -7.77
N SER A 105 -0.96 -9.87 -8.66
CA SER A 105 -0.71 -8.50 -9.14
C SER A 105 -0.75 -7.50 -7.98
N ALA A 106 -1.77 -7.57 -7.11
CA ALA A 106 -1.86 -6.69 -5.94
C ALA A 106 -0.63 -6.81 -5.04
N VAL A 107 -0.21 -8.02 -4.69
CA VAL A 107 1.01 -8.22 -3.87
C VAL A 107 2.26 -7.69 -4.58
N SER A 108 2.41 -7.93 -5.88
CA SER A 108 3.59 -7.47 -6.63
C SER A 108 3.68 -5.95 -6.81
N GLU A 109 2.55 -5.25 -6.80
CA GLU A 109 2.49 -3.81 -7.02
C GLU A 109 2.50 -3.04 -5.70
N ILE A 110 1.78 -3.55 -4.70
CA ILE A 110 1.44 -2.79 -3.49
C ILE A 110 1.63 -3.55 -2.17
N GLY A 111 2.19 -4.77 -2.23
CA GLY A 111 2.59 -5.53 -1.04
C GLY A 111 3.81 -4.93 -0.33
N PRO A 112 4.37 -5.61 0.69
CA PRO A 112 5.53 -5.12 1.43
C PRO A 112 6.75 -4.81 0.53
N GLU A 113 6.95 -5.60 -0.51
CA GLU A 113 8.01 -5.40 -1.51
C GLU A 113 7.43 -4.91 -2.86
N GLY A 114 6.29 -4.23 -2.80
CA GLY A 114 5.55 -3.77 -3.97
C GLY A 114 6.37 -2.84 -4.86
N SER A 115 6.31 -3.08 -6.17
CA SER A 115 7.07 -2.33 -7.18
C SER A 115 6.53 -0.92 -7.47
N ALA A 116 5.27 -0.64 -7.13
CA ALA A 116 4.63 0.64 -7.41
C ALA A 116 4.55 1.51 -6.15
N ILE A 117 3.82 1.05 -5.13
CA ILE A 117 3.68 1.73 -3.83
C ILE A 117 3.69 0.65 -2.75
N PRO A 118 4.84 0.33 -2.15
CA PRO A 118 4.94 -0.73 -1.16
C PRO A 118 4.10 -0.41 0.09
N HIS A 119 3.83 -1.42 0.92
CA HIS A 119 3.17 -1.28 2.23
C HIS A 119 1.73 -0.75 2.25
N LEU A 120 1.07 -0.61 1.09
CA LEU A 120 -0.38 -0.39 1.06
C LEU A 120 -1.17 -1.66 1.39
N LEU A 121 -0.59 -2.81 1.07
CA LEU A 121 -1.10 -4.13 1.39
C LEU A 121 -0.04 -4.87 2.22
N GLU A 122 -0.50 -5.55 3.26
CA GLU A 122 0.35 -6.21 4.23
C GLU A 122 -0.08 -7.67 4.42
N ILE A 123 0.87 -8.51 4.82
CA ILE A 123 0.54 -9.89 5.20
C ILE A 123 -0.09 -9.87 6.59
N GLY A 124 -1.31 -10.37 6.68
CA GLY A 124 -2.00 -10.66 7.95
C GLY A 124 -1.27 -11.80 8.64
N GLY A 125 -0.57 -11.50 9.73
CA GLY A 125 -0.13 -12.54 10.65
C GLY A 125 -1.35 -13.22 11.25
N HIS A 126 -1.39 -14.54 11.19
CA HIS A 126 -2.37 -15.36 11.92
C HIS A 126 -2.33 -15.05 13.42
#